data_AF-C7JJD2-F1
#
_entry.id   AF-C7JJD2-F1
#
_cell.length_a   1.000
_cell.length_b   1.000
_cell.length_c   1.000
_cell.angle_alpha   90.00
_cell.angle_beta   90.00
_cell.angle_gamma   90.00
#
_symmetry.space_group_name_H-M   'P 1'
#
loop_
_entity.id
_entity.type
_entity.pdbx_description
1 polymer ?
#
loop_
_entity_poly.entity_id
_entity_poly.type
_entity_poly.pdbx_seq_one_letter_code
_entity_poly.pdbx_strand_id
1 'polypeptide(L)' 'MTTRKETLVTFDAVTAARSPDVQKQLLEMAKADNNPEALEHALNVISLARKTSPEHQ' A
#
# COMPACT_ATOMS: atom_id res chain seq x y z
N MET A 1 -17.81 1.58 30.68
CA MET A 1 -17.13 1.26 29.40
C MET A 1 -17.23 2.50 28.52
N THR A 2 -16.13 3.24 28.36
CA THR A 2 -16.09 4.41 27.45
C THR A 2 -15.76 3.92 26.04
N THR A 3 -16.76 3.85 25.17
CA THR A 3 -16.59 3.53 23.75
C THR A 3 -15.82 4.66 23.09
N ARG A 4 -14.51 4.49 22.86
CA ARG A 4 -13.78 5.38 21.95
C ARG A 4 -14.42 5.19 20.58
N LYS A 5 -14.98 6.26 20.02
CA LYS A 5 -15.34 6.27 18.60
C LYS A 5 -14.03 6.20 17.83
N GLU A 6 -13.61 5.01 17.44
CA GLU A 6 -12.49 4.82 16.54
C GLU A 6 -12.91 5.37 15.18
N THR A 7 -12.36 6.51 14.80
CA THR A 7 -12.52 7.05 13.45
C THR A 7 -11.76 6.14 12.50
N LEU A 8 -12.49 5.29 11.78
CA LEU A 8 -11.93 4.52 10.68
C LEU A 8 -11.55 5.50 9.58
N VAL A 9 -10.25 5.63 9.33
CA VAL A 9 -9.74 6.39 8.18
C VAL A 9 -9.51 5.42 7.03
N THR A 10 -9.85 5.85 5.82
CA THR A 10 -9.52 5.13 4.60
C THR A 10 -8.00 5.10 4.43
N PHE A 11 -7.43 3.90 4.33
CA PHE A 11 -6.02 3.72 4.03
C PHE A 11 -5.81 3.80 2.52
N ASP A 12 -5.11 4.84 2.06
CA ASP A 12 -4.70 4.97 0.68
C ASP A 12 -3.36 4.25 0.47
N ALA A 13 -3.44 3.00 0.02
CA ALA A 13 -2.28 2.18 -0.26
C ALA A 13 -1.39 2.77 -1.37
N VAL A 14 -1.95 3.52 -2.32
CA VAL A 14 -1.19 4.13 -3.43
C VAL A 14 -0.34 5.29 -2.91
N THR A 15 -0.91 6.15 -2.06
CA THR A 15 -0.16 7.22 -1.40
C THR A 15 0.92 6.65 -0.48
N ALA A 16 0.60 5.61 0.30
CA ALA A 16 1.57 4.96 1.18
C ALA A 16 2.73 4.31 0.40
N ALA A 17 2.43 3.68 -0.74
CA ALA A 17 3.43 3.03 -1.59
C ALA A 17 4.35 4.00 -2.35
N ARG A 18 4.21 5.32 -2.16
CA ARG A 18 5.23 6.28 -2.62
C ARG A 18 6.54 6.11 -1.87
N SER A 19 6.49 5.67 -0.61
CA SER A 19 7.68 5.38 0.19
C SER A 19 8.30 4.04 -0.21
N PRO A 20 9.62 3.99 -0.51
CA PRO A 20 10.29 2.75 -0.92
C PRO A 20 10.23 1.65 0.16
N ASP A 21 10.24 2.03 1.44
CA ASP A 21 10.06 1.09 2.56
C ASP A 21 8.68 0.40 2.53
N VAL A 22 7.62 1.15 2.19
CA VAL A 22 6.26 0.61 2.08
C VAL A 22 6.14 -0.30 0.86
N GLN A 23 6.78 0.05 -0.26
CA GLN A 23 6.84 -0.83 -1.44
C GLN A 23 7.46 -2.18 -1.08
N LYS A 24 8.55 -2.17 -0.30
CA LYS A 24 9.21 -3.40 0.15
C LYS A 24 8.30 -4.22 1.06
N GLN A 25 7.67 -3.60 2.06
CA GLN A 25 6.77 -4.29 2.98
C GLN A 25 5.56 -4.90 2.28
N LEU A 26 4.94 -4.20 1.32
CA LEU A 26 3.82 -4.73 0.54
C LEU A 26 4.21 -5.99 -0.24
N LEU A 27 5.39 -6.00 -0.85
CA LEU A 27 5.90 -7.16 -1.58
C LEU A 27 6.28 -8.32 -0.64
N GLU A 28 6.85 -8.04 0.53
CA GLU A 28 7.16 -9.06 1.53
C GLU A 28 5.90 -9.72 2.09
N MET A 29 4.86 -8.93 2.41
CA MET A 29 3.55 -9.44 2.85
C MET A 29 2.90 -10.30 1.77
N ALA A 30 2.83 -9.81 0.54
CA ALA A 30 2.24 -10.56 -0.58
C ALA A 30 2.97 -11.89 -0.86
N LYS A 31 4.30 -11.92 -0.68
CA LYS A 31 5.10 -13.15 -0.80
C LYS A 31 4.86 -14.10 0.37
N ALA A 32 4.75 -13.59 1.59
CA ALA A 32 4.48 -14.40 2.78
C ALA A 32 3.13 -15.11 2.65
N ASP A 33 2.12 -14.43 2.11
CA ASP A 33 0.77 -14.98 1.91
C ASP A 33 0.70 -16.05 0.80
N ASN A 34 1.78 -16.28 0.03
CA ASN A 34 1.82 -17.17 -1.14
C ASN A 34 0.64 -16.96 -2.11
N ASN A 35 0.09 -15.74 -2.13
CA ASN A 35 -1.06 -15.40 -2.94
C ASN A 35 -0.61 -14.60 -4.17
N PRO A 36 -0.69 -15.18 -5.38
CA PRO A 36 -0.31 -14.49 -6.60
C PRO A 36 -1.16 -13.23 -6.86
N GLU A 37 -2.43 -13.21 -6.45
CA GLU A 37 -3.30 -12.04 -6.58
C GLU A 37 -2.85 -10.90 -5.66
N ALA A 38 -2.41 -11.22 -4.44
CA ALA A 38 -1.85 -10.22 -3.52
C ALA A 38 -0.55 -9.61 -4.06
N LEU A 39 0.27 -10.43 -4.73
CA LEU A 39 1.50 -9.96 -5.37
C LEU A 39 1.21 -9.04 -6.56
N GLU A 40 0.25 -9.42 -7.41
CA GLU A 40 -0.21 -8.57 -8.51
C GLU A 40 -0.80 -7.25 -7.99
N HIS A 41 -1.62 -7.32 -6.94
CA HIS A 41 -2.20 -6.14 -6.32
C HIS A 41 -1.11 -5.21 -5.76
N ALA A 42 -0.13 -5.73 -5.01
CA ALA A 42 0.99 -4.97 -4.49
C ALA A 42 1.78 -4.28 -5.62
N LEU A 43 2.07 -5.01 -6.71
CA LEU A 43 2.77 -4.45 -7.87
C LEU A 43 1.97 -3.33 -8.55
N ASN A 44 0.65 -3.49 -8.69
CA ASN A 44 -0.24 -2.48 -9.26
C ASN A 44 -0.27 -1.21 -8.40
N VAL A 45 -0.38 -1.35 -7.07
CA VAL A 45 -0.36 -0.22 -6.13
C VAL A 45 0.98 0.54 -6.23
N ILE A 46 2.10 -0.17 -6.29
CA ILE A 46 3.44 0.43 -6.45
C ILE A 46 3.56 1.16 -7.81
N SER A 47 3.04 0.57 -8.88
CA SER A 47 3.03 1.17 -10.21
C SER A 47 2.22 2.46 -10.24
N LEU A 48 1.04 2.48 -9.63
CA LEU A 48 0.20 3.68 -9.49
C LEU A 48 0.87 4.74 -8.62
N ALA A 49 1.54 4.33 -7.54
CA ALA A 49 2.25 5.26 -6.65
C ALA A 49 3.34 6.00 -7.43
N ARG A 50 4.12 5.27 -8.25
CA ARG A 50 5.17 5.86 -9.11
C ARG A 50 4.61 6.81 -10.17
N LYS A 51 3.48 6.45 -10.80
CA LYS A 51 2.83 7.30 -11.82
C LYS A 51 2.25 8.59 -11.24
N THR A 52 1.89 8.58 -9.96
CA THR A 52 1.25 9.72 -9.28
C THR A 52 2.22 10.50 -8.39
N SER A 53 3.45 10.04 -8.21
CA SER A 53 4.49 10.80 -7.53
C SER A 53 4.90 12.03 -8.36
N PRO A 54 4.82 13.26 -7.81
CA PRO A 54 5.05 14.51 -8.54
C PRO A 54 6.51 14.79 -8.93
N GLU A 55 7.40 13.80 -8.81
CA GLU A 55 8.85 13.91 -9.05
C GLU A 55 9.23 13.67 -10.53
N HIS A 56 8.24 13.61 -11.44
CA HIS A 56 8.42 13.56 -12.89
C HIS A 56 7.56 14.60 -13.66
N GLN A 57 7.18 15.71 -13.02
CA GLN A 57 6.57 16.87 -13.71
C GLN A 57 7.44 18.12 -13.64
#